data_AF-A0A7C1V0Y1-F1
#
_entry.id   AF-A0A7C1V0Y1-F1
#
_cell.length_a   1.000
_cell.length_b   1.000
_cell.length_c   1.000
_cell.angle_alpha   90.00
_cell.angle_beta   90.00
_cell.angle_gamma   90.00
#
_symmetry.space_group_name_H-M   'P 1'
#
loop_
_entity.id
_entity.type
_entity.pdbx_description
1 polymer ?
#
loop_
_entity_poly.entity_id
_entity_poly.type
_entity_poly.pdbx_seq_one_letter_code
_entity_poly.pdbx_strand_id
1 'polypeptide(L)'
;MIIAEQKPLDEIMGLLGNAQKVLVVGCGTCVTVCFAGGEKEVGILASELRMKSKLDGHPMEVDEVTVQRQCEWEYIDPLEEQLKEYDVILSLACGIGVQAMNERFPDMLTLPGLNTTFLGLPEEQGVWEERCQACGDCILGLTFGICPITRCSKQLLNGPCGGSQNGVCEVDPDIPCAWQLIYDRAVALGQLDRLLEIQPPKNWSSSRDGGPRKIVREDLRLTE
;
A
#
# COMPACT_ATOMS: atom_id res chain seq x y z
N MET A 1 4.17 -5.20 -2.15
CA MET A 1 3.10 -5.26 -1.12
C MET A 1 2.64 -3.84 -0.84
N ILE A 2 1.36 -3.61 -0.57
CA ILE A 2 0.89 -2.28 -0.15
C ILE A 2 1.09 -2.18 1.37
N ILE A 3 1.86 -1.19 1.80
CA ILE A 3 2.02 -0.84 3.22
C ILE A 3 0.93 0.15 3.59
N ALA A 4 0.36 -0.05 4.77
CA ALA A 4 -0.61 0.85 5.35
C ALA A 4 -0.41 0.92 6.87
N GLU A 5 -0.85 2.02 7.44
CA GLU A 5 -0.81 2.25 8.88
C GLU A 5 -2.22 2.58 9.37
N GLN A 6 -2.57 2.10 10.57
CA GLN A 6 -3.84 2.44 11.18
C GLN A 6 -3.92 3.94 11.43
N LYS A 7 -5.06 4.54 11.06
CA LYS A 7 -5.34 5.93 11.44
C LYS A 7 -5.40 6.04 12.97
N PRO A 8 -5.04 7.20 13.54
CA PRO A 8 -5.25 7.46 14.96
C PRO A 8 -6.72 7.20 15.35
N LEU A 9 -6.93 6.60 16.52
CA LEU A 9 -8.28 6.24 16.98
C LEU A 9 -9.23 7.44 16.99
N ASP A 10 -8.76 8.62 17.42
CA ASP A 10 -9.57 9.84 17.43
C ASP A 10 -9.97 10.32 16.03
N GLU A 11 -9.11 10.11 15.02
CA GLU A 11 -9.45 10.39 13.62
C GLU A 11 -10.54 9.44 13.13
N ILE A 12 -10.43 8.15 13.44
CA ILE A 12 -11.44 7.14 13.11
C ILE A 12 -12.77 7.48 13.79
N MET A 13 -12.77 7.80 15.09
CA MET A 13 -13.97 8.21 15.82
C MET A 13 -14.61 9.46 15.19
N GLY A 14 -13.79 10.44 14.78
CA GLY A 14 -14.27 11.63 14.07
C GLY A 14 -14.92 11.30 12.72
N LEU A 15 -14.36 10.34 11.98
CA LEU A 15 -14.93 9.86 10.71
C LEU A 15 -16.26 9.11 10.92
N LEU A 16 -16.34 8.26 11.95
CA LEU A 16 -17.55 7.50 12.28
C LEU A 16 -18.69 8.40 12.78
N GLY A 17 -18.36 9.56 13.37
CA GLY A 17 -19.34 10.55 13.80
C GLY A 17 -20.34 9.97 14.80
N ASN A 18 -21.63 9.98 14.44
CA ASN A 18 -22.72 9.51 15.28
C ASN A 18 -23.22 8.10 14.94
N ALA A 19 -22.47 7.33 14.15
CA ALA A 19 -22.83 5.96 13.79
C ALA A 19 -23.09 5.12 15.06
N GLN A 20 -24.18 4.36 15.07
CA GLN A 20 -24.58 3.53 16.21
C GLN A 20 -24.14 2.08 16.01
N LYS A 21 -24.15 1.60 14.76
CA LYS A 21 -23.78 0.25 14.38
C LYS A 21 -22.76 0.26 13.26
N VAL A 22 -21.55 -0.22 13.55
CA VAL A 22 -20.38 -0.18 12.65
C VAL A 22 -19.86 -1.58 12.40
N LEU A 23 -19.56 -1.91 11.14
CA LEU A 23 -18.85 -3.13 10.79
C LEU A 23 -17.39 -2.80 10.47
N VAL A 24 -16.45 -3.37 11.22
CA VAL A 24 -15.02 -3.28 10.89
C VAL A 24 -14.68 -4.43 9.93
N VAL A 25 -14.27 -4.09 8.72
CA VAL A 25 -13.97 -5.05 7.66
C VAL A 25 -12.46 -5.11 7.42
N GLY A 26 -11.85 -6.25 7.72
CA GLY A 26 -10.42 -6.53 7.49
C GLY A 26 -10.10 -6.91 6.05
N CYS A 27 -8.82 -6.79 5.67
CA CYS A 27 -8.28 -7.20 4.38
C CYS A 27 -7.06 -8.11 4.60
N GLY A 28 -7.30 -9.42 4.53
CA GLY A 28 -6.42 -10.50 4.96
C GLY A 28 -5.16 -10.78 4.12
N THR A 29 -4.70 -9.83 3.31
CA THR A 29 -3.54 -10.03 2.42
C THR A 29 -2.49 -8.94 2.58
N CYS A 30 -2.48 -7.92 1.71
CA CYS A 30 -1.35 -6.98 1.61
C CYS A 30 -1.08 -6.23 2.93
N VAL A 31 -2.14 -5.68 3.55
CA VAL A 31 -2.04 -4.86 4.76
C VAL A 31 -1.97 -5.71 6.04
N THR A 32 -2.27 -7.00 5.97
CA THR A 32 -2.04 -7.93 7.08
C THR A 32 -0.55 -8.17 7.31
N VAL A 33 0.27 -8.17 6.26
CA VAL A 33 1.72 -8.38 6.40
C VAL A 33 2.41 -7.21 7.10
N CYS A 34 1.83 -6.01 7.06
CA CYS A 34 2.27 -4.87 7.85
C CYS A 34 1.47 -4.67 9.15
N PHE A 35 0.73 -5.69 9.60
CA PHE A 35 -0.05 -5.68 10.85
C PHE A 35 -0.98 -4.47 10.97
N ALA A 36 -1.66 -4.12 9.87
CA ALA A 36 -2.54 -2.96 9.83
C ALA A 36 -4.01 -3.32 9.60
N GLY A 37 -4.32 -4.46 8.97
CA GLY A 37 -5.71 -4.76 8.59
C GLY A 37 -6.09 -6.23 8.56
N GLY A 38 -5.30 -7.11 9.18
CA GLY A 38 -5.69 -8.50 9.37
C GLY A 38 -6.73 -8.68 10.46
N GLU A 39 -7.21 -9.92 10.62
CA GLU A 39 -8.24 -10.30 11.60
C GLU A 39 -7.88 -9.87 13.04
N LYS A 40 -6.60 -9.98 13.41
CA LYS A 40 -6.12 -9.54 14.73
C LYS A 40 -6.28 -8.03 14.91
N GLU A 41 -5.90 -7.23 13.93
CA GLU A 41 -6.00 -5.77 13.98
C GLU A 41 -7.46 -5.31 14.01
N VAL A 42 -8.32 -5.98 13.22
CA VAL A 42 -9.77 -5.77 13.23
C VAL A 42 -10.33 -5.95 14.65
N GLY A 43 -10.02 -7.07 15.32
CA GLY A 43 -10.58 -7.33 16.65
C GLY A 43 -10.05 -6.42 17.75
N ILE A 44 -8.80 -5.98 17.65
CA ILE A 44 -8.23 -4.97 18.55
C ILE A 44 -8.97 -3.65 18.36
N LEU A 45 -9.06 -3.14 17.13
CA LEU A 45 -9.70 -1.86 16.85
C LEU A 45 -11.20 -1.90 17.18
N ALA A 46 -11.91 -2.97 16.84
CA ALA A 46 -13.33 -3.12 17.18
C ALA A 46 -13.55 -3.03 18.71
N SER A 47 -12.65 -3.64 19.48
CA SER A 47 -12.69 -3.55 20.95
C SER A 47 -12.39 -2.13 21.44
N GLU A 48 -11.40 -1.45 20.86
CA GLU A 48 -11.07 -0.05 21.17
C GLU A 48 -12.25 0.88 20.90
N LEU A 49 -12.89 0.74 19.74
CA LEU A 49 -14.07 1.53 19.36
C LEU A 49 -15.23 1.34 20.35
N ARG A 50 -15.56 0.08 20.71
CA ARG A 50 -16.60 -0.23 21.70
C ARG A 50 -16.30 0.37 23.08
N MET A 51 -15.04 0.38 23.51
CA MET A 51 -14.63 0.95 24.80
C MET A 51 -14.70 2.47 24.77
N LYS A 52 -14.12 3.10 23.74
CA LYS A 52 -14.07 4.55 23.57
C LYS A 52 -15.46 5.16 23.45
N SER A 53 -16.33 4.56 22.64
CA SER A 53 -17.71 5.03 22.45
C SER A 53 -18.51 5.03 23.78
N LYS A 54 -18.31 4.00 24.62
CA LYS A 54 -18.95 3.92 25.96
C LYS A 54 -18.43 5.01 26.89
N LEU A 55 -17.11 5.25 26.91
CA LEU A 55 -16.51 6.32 27.71
C LEU A 55 -17.00 7.71 27.29
N ASP A 56 -17.24 7.90 25.99
CA ASP A 56 -17.76 9.14 25.42
C ASP A 56 -19.29 9.29 25.58
N GLY A 57 -19.96 8.35 26.26
CA GLY A 57 -21.39 8.39 26.55
C GLY A 57 -22.31 8.04 25.38
N HIS A 58 -21.75 7.57 24.27
CA HIS A 58 -22.47 7.21 23.04
C HIS A 58 -22.09 5.79 22.63
N PRO A 59 -22.61 4.74 23.31
CA PRO A 59 -22.21 3.36 23.06
C PRO A 59 -22.54 2.93 21.63
N MET A 60 -21.55 2.38 20.93
CA MET A 60 -21.65 1.89 19.57
C MET A 60 -21.59 0.36 19.56
N GLU A 61 -22.45 -0.28 18.76
CA GLU A 61 -22.34 -1.67 18.37
C GLU A 61 -21.28 -1.78 17.28
N VAL A 62 -20.28 -2.63 17.50
CA VAL A 62 -19.19 -2.83 16.54
C VAL A 62 -19.05 -4.32 16.32
N ASP A 63 -19.26 -4.75 15.09
CA ASP A 63 -18.99 -6.12 14.65
C ASP A 63 -17.76 -6.15 13.75
N GLU A 64 -17.32 -7.36 13.44
CA GLU A 64 -16.05 -7.61 12.80
C GLU A 64 -16.17 -8.72 11.76
N VAL A 65 -15.54 -8.51 10.60
CA VAL A 65 -15.40 -9.53 9.55
C VAL A 65 -14.08 -9.29 8.83
N THR A 66 -13.44 -10.34 8.33
CA THR A 66 -12.22 -10.21 7.51
C THR A 66 -12.38 -11.02 6.23
N VAL A 67 -12.18 -10.38 5.09
CA VAL A 67 -12.15 -11.03 3.78
C VAL A 67 -10.72 -11.10 3.27
N GLN A 68 -10.45 -11.98 2.30
CA GLN A 68 -9.11 -12.15 1.75
C GLN A 68 -8.60 -10.86 1.07
N ARG A 69 -9.44 -10.25 0.21
CA ARG A 69 -9.16 -8.98 -0.45
C ARG A 69 -10.44 -8.18 -0.62
N GLN A 70 -10.41 -6.91 -0.24
CA GLN A 70 -11.56 -6.02 -0.46
C GLN A 70 -11.61 -5.40 -1.86
N CYS A 71 -10.51 -5.51 -2.63
CA CYS A 71 -10.41 -5.00 -4.00
C CYS A 71 -10.77 -6.02 -5.08
N GLU A 72 -11.45 -7.11 -4.70
CA GLU A 72 -11.82 -8.22 -5.58
C GLU A 72 -13.28 -8.60 -5.27
N TRP A 73 -14.13 -8.57 -6.31
CA TRP A 73 -15.58 -8.68 -6.17
C TRP A 73 -16.01 -10.00 -5.53
N GLU A 74 -15.37 -11.09 -5.92
CA GLU A 74 -15.65 -12.44 -5.44
C GLU A 74 -15.52 -12.58 -3.92
N TYR A 75 -14.69 -11.75 -3.29
CA TYR A 75 -14.48 -11.77 -1.84
C TYR A 75 -15.38 -10.81 -1.06
N ILE A 76 -15.95 -9.80 -1.71
CA ILE A 76 -16.79 -8.80 -1.03
C ILE A 76 -18.28 -8.98 -1.32
N ASP A 77 -18.65 -9.52 -2.49
CA ASP A 77 -20.04 -9.83 -2.85
C ASP A 77 -20.78 -10.66 -1.79
N PRO A 78 -20.16 -11.67 -1.14
CA PRO A 78 -20.81 -12.41 -0.06
C PRO A 78 -21.18 -11.57 1.16
N LEU A 79 -20.62 -10.38 1.33
CA LEU A 79 -20.93 -9.48 2.44
C LEU A 79 -22.21 -8.68 2.21
N GLU A 80 -22.74 -8.59 0.99
CA GLU A 80 -23.77 -7.61 0.60
C GLU A 80 -24.95 -7.53 1.59
N GLU A 81 -25.52 -8.68 1.94
CA GLU A 81 -26.67 -8.72 2.86
C GLU A 81 -26.29 -8.30 4.28
N GLN A 82 -25.10 -8.69 4.75
CA GLN A 82 -24.60 -8.30 6.06
C GLN A 82 -24.34 -6.79 6.12
N LEU A 83 -23.79 -6.18 5.07
CA LEU A 83 -23.45 -4.74 5.07
C LEU A 83 -24.69 -3.87 5.32
N LYS A 84 -25.87 -4.30 4.84
CA LYS A 84 -27.16 -3.58 4.98
C LYS A 84 -27.62 -3.43 6.44
N GLU A 85 -27.03 -4.16 7.38
CA GLU A 85 -27.35 -4.10 8.80
C GLU A 85 -26.60 -3.00 9.57
N TYR A 86 -25.65 -2.31 8.93
CA TYR A 86 -24.76 -1.35 9.57
C TYR A 86 -24.94 0.07 9.04
N ASP A 87 -24.77 1.06 9.91
CA ASP A 87 -24.83 2.47 9.53
C ASP A 87 -23.63 2.87 8.67
N VAL A 88 -22.46 2.35 9.05
CA VAL A 88 -21.16 2.66 8.44
C VAL A 88 -20.27 1.43 8.45
N ILE A 89 -19.52 1.26 7.37
CA ILE A 89 -18.49 0.24 7.25
C ILE A 89 -17.13 0.90 7.46
N LEU A 90 -16.34 0.41 8.42
CA LEU A 90 -14.96 0.83 8.62
C LEU A 90 -14.02 -0.19 7.96
N SER A 91 -13.45 0.16 6.82
CA SER A 91 -12.55 -0.71 6.08
C SER A 91 -11.11 -0.57 6.57
N LEU A 92 -10.52 -1.70 7.01
CA LEU A 92 -9.08 -1.84 7.23
C LEU A 92 -8.35 -2.38 5.99
N ALA A 93 -8.79 -1.98 4.79
CA ALA A 93 -8.03 -2.19 3.56
C ALA A 93 -7.16 -0.97 3.21
N CYS A 94 -6.32 -1.13 2.20
CA CYS A 94 -5.70 0.02 1.54
C CYS A 94 -6.76 0.84 0.76
N GLY A 95 -6.37 2.01 0.26
CA GLY A 95 -7.27 2.91 -0.45
C GLY A 95 -7.95 2.32 -1.70
N ILE A 96 -7.37 1.27 -2.31
CA ILE A 96 -8.04 0.53 -3.40
C ILE A 96 -9.23 -0.26 -2.87
N GLY A 97 -9.07 -0.96 -1.74
CA GLY A 97 -10.15 -1.74 -1.14
C GLY A 97 -11.30 -0.86 -0.66
N VAL A 98 -11.00 0.29 -0.06
CA VAL A 98 -12.03 1.26 0.35
C VAL A 98 -12.84 1.77 -0.84
N GLN A 99 -12.17 2.10 -1.95
CA GLN A 99 -12.84 2.52 -3.19
C GLN A 99 -13.69 1.39 -3.79
N ALA A 100 -13.15 0.16 -3.84
CA ALA A 100 -13.86 -1.00 -4.34
C ALA A 100 -15.14 -1.28 -3.54
N MET A 101 -15.09 -1.21 -2.21
CA MET A 101 -16.26 -1.36 -1.35
C MET A 101 -17.35 -0.31 -1.65
N ASN A 102 -16.97 0.97 -1.77
CA ASN A 102 -17.93 2.03 -2.12
C ASN A 102 -18.45 1.92 -3.56
N GLU A 103 -17.64 1.45 -4.51
CA GLU A 103 -18.05 1.26 -5.91
C GLU A 103 -19.02 0.09 -6.05
N ARG A 104 -18.75 -1.03 -5.36
CA ARG A 104 -19.58 -2.23 -5.44
C ARG A 104 -20.89 -2.09 -4.66
N PHE A 105 -20.86 -1.38 -3.53
CA PHE A 105 -22.00 -1.16 -2.64
C PHE A 105 -22.29 0.34 -2.48
N PRO A 106 -22.84 1.00 -3.52
CA PRO A 106 -22.99 2.46 -3.55
C PRO A 106 -23.99 3.01 -2.51
N ASP A 107 -24.88 2.17 -2.00
CA ASP A 107 -25.85 2.54 -0.96
C ASP A 107 -25.27 2.44 0.46
N MET A 108 -24.01 1.97 0.60
CA MET A 108 -23.30 1.80 1.87
C MET A 108 -22.18 2.84 1.99
N LEU A 109 -22.02 3.45 3.17
CA LEU A 109 -20.88 4.32 3.44
C LEU A 109 -19.70 3.50 3.95
N THR A 110 -18.65 3.34 3.14
CA THR A 110 -17.40 2.71 3.58
C THR A 110 -16.31 3.75 3.81
N LEU A 111 -15.81 3.84 5.04
CA LEU A 111 -14.78 4.79 5.47
C LEU A 111 -13.41 4.10 5.63
N PRO A 112 -12.30 4.80 5.38
CA PRO A 112 -10.96 4.26 5.57
C PRO A 112 -10.58 4.25 7.05
N GLY A 113 -10.18 3.09 7.58
CA GLY A 113 -9.50 2.98 8.87
C GLY A 113 -7.97 3.04 8.77
N LEU A 114 -7.42 2.94 7.56
CA LEU A 114 -5.97 2.96 7.31
C LEU A 114 -5.55 4.15 6.43
N ASN A 115 -4.31 4.59 6.63
CA ASN A 115 -3.55 5.38 5.68
C ASN A 115 -2.72 4.44 4.80
N THR A 116 -2.94 4.44 3.48
CA THR A 116 -2.05 3.73 2.54
C THR A 116 -0.77 4.55 2.37
N THR A 117 0.39 3.95 2.60
CA THR A 117 1.66 4.67 2.64
C THR A 117 2.45 4.47 1.35
N PHE A 118 2.96 3.26 1.09
CA PHE A 118 3.85 3.00 -0.03
C PHE A 118 3.84 1.52 -0.48
N LEU A 119 4.51 1.22 -1.61
CA LEU A 119 4.70 -0.16 -2.05
C LEU A 119 6.05 -0.69 -1.58
N GLY A 120 5.99 -1.56 -0.59
CA GLY A 120 7.17 -2.00 0.16
C GLY A 120 7.44 -3.49 0.15
N LEU A 121 8.52 -3.83 0.85
CA LEU A 121 8.96 -5.16 1.22
C LEU A 121 9.29 -5.15 2.73
N PRO A 122 8.92 -6.20 3.49
CA PRO A 122 9.42 -6.35 4.85
C PRO A 122 10.93 -6.68 4.82
N GLU A 123 11.74 -5.84 5.46
CA GLU A 123 13.17 -6.10 5.66
C GLU A 123 13.37 -7.03 6.85
N GLU A 124 12.68 -6.70 7.96
CA GLU A 124 12.63 -7.47 9.18
C GLU A 124 11.27 -7.26 9.87
N GLN A 125 11.02 -7.97 10.96
CA GLN A 125 9.76 -7.83 11.69
C GLN A 125 9.63 -6.42 12.26
N GLY A 126 8.58 -5.69 11.84
CA GLY A 126 8.36 -4.31 12.27
C GLY A 126 9.04 -3.26 11.40
N VAL A 127 9.77 -3.66 10.34
CA VAL A 127 10.46 -2.73 9.44
C VAL A 127 10.07 -3.03 7.99
N TRP A 128 9.47 -2.04 7.35
CA TRP A 128 9.09 -2.10 5.95
C TRP A 128 9.73 -0.95 5.20
N GLU A 129 10.37 -1.25 4.07
CA GLU A 129 10.99 -0.25 3.22
C GLU A 129 10.29 -0.14 1.89
N GLU A 130 10.23 1.07 1.35
CA GLU A 130 9.75 1.30 -0.01
C GLU A 130 10.67 0.61 -1.02
N ARG A 131 10.07 -0.13 -1.96
CA ARG A 131 10.79 -0.85 -3.01
C ARG A 131 10.28 -0.55 -4.42
N CYS A 132 9.10 0.06 -4.54
CA CYS A 132 8.53 0.40 -5.84
C CYS A 132 7.65 1.66 -5.78
N GLN A 133 7.77 2.54 -6.78
CA GLN A 133 6.81 3.65 -7.00
C GLN A 133 5.69 3.29 -7.98
N ALA A 134 5.69 2.05 -8.50
CA ALA A 134 4.82 1.58 -9.57
C ALA A 134 4.76 2.57 -10.74
N CYS A 135 5.89 3.01 -11.29
CA CYS A 135 5.96 4.04 -12.35
C CYS A 135 5.52 3.59 -13.76
N GLY A 136 5.17 2.31 -13.94
CA GLY A 136 4.67 1.77 -15.23
C GLY A 136 5.74 1.48 -16.30
N ASP A 137 7.00 1.81 -16.03
CA ASP A 137 8.13 1.57 -16.94
C ASP A 137 9.29 0.97 -16.13
N CYS A 138 9.37 -0.35 -16.04
CA CYS A 138 10.30 -1.01 -15.13
C CYS A 138 11.71 -1.11 -15.73
N ILE A 139 12.72 -0.64 -15.00
CA ILE A 139 14.14 -0.67 -15.42
C ILE A 139 15.02 -1.61 -14.59
N LEU A 140 14.42 -2.45 -13.74
CA LEU A 140 15.16 -3.35 -12.84
C LEU A 140 16.09 -4.30 -13.60
N GLY A 141 15.78 -4.65 -14.84
CA GLY A 141 16.66 -5.46 -15.70
C GLY A 141 17.97 -4.77 -16.09
N LEU A 142 18.01 -3.44 -16.05
CA LEU A 142 19.18 -2.61 -16.36
C LEU A 142 20.02 -2.36 -15.11
N THR A 143 19.37 -2.26 -13.95
CA THR A 143 20.01 -1.96 -12.66
C THR A 143 20.12 -3.17 -11.74
N PHE A 144 20.26 -4.36 -12.34
CA PHE A 144 20.52 -5.62 -11.64
C PHE A 144 19.51 -5.94 -10.51
N GLY A 145 18.26 -5.49 -10.60
CA GLY A 145 17.21 -5.75 -9.62
C GLY A 145 17.14 -4.75 -8.46
N ILE A 146 17.92 -3.67 -8.48
CA ILE A 146 17.82 -2.58 -7.50
C ILE A 146 17.16 -1.38 -8.16
N CYS A 147 16.03 -0.92 -7.63
CA CYS A 147 15.29 0.20 -8.23
C CYS A 147 16.01 1.54 -7.95
N PRO A 148 16.61 2.22 -8.94
CA PRO A 148 17.24 3.51 -8.68
C PRO A 148 16.22 4.63 -8.52
N ILE A 149 14.97 4.45 -8.96
CA ILE A 149 13.91 5.44 -8.80
C ILE A 149 13.41 5.49 -7.37
N THR A 150 13.19 4.32 -6.76
CA THR A 150 12.68 4.24 -5.39
C THR A 150 13.79 4.30 -4.35
N ARG A 151 14.91 3.60 -4.58
CA ARG A 151 15.94 3.42 -3.54
C ARG A 151 17.05 4.47 -3.57
N CYS A 152 17.10 5.34 -4.58
CA CYS A 152 18.02 6.47 -4.59
C CYS A 152 17.25 7.73 -4.18
N SER A 153 17.70 8.44 -3.16
CA SER A 153 17.10 9.71 -2.73
C SER A 153 17.10 10.80 -3.80
N LYS A 154 17.92 10.65 -4.85
CA LYS A 154 17.99 11.54 -6.03
C LYS A 154 17.36 10.94 -7.29
N GLN A 155 16.85 9.71 -7.21
CA GLN A 155 16.17 9.02 -8.31
C GLN A 155 16.99 8.93 -9.62
N LEU A 156 18.31 8.79 -9.50
CA LEU A 156 19.22 8.88 -10.65
C LEU A 156 19.21 7.62 -11.51
N LEU A 157 18.91 7.79 -12.79
CA LEU A 157 18.96 6.72 -13.80
C LEU A 157 20.38 6.34 -14.23
N ASN A 158 21.31 7.29 -14.13
CA ASN A 158 22.73 7.11 -14.41
C ASN A 158 23.50 7.63 -13.18
N GLY A 159 24.04 6.70 -12.39
CA GLY A 159 24.85 7.02 -11.22
C GLY A 159 26.26 6.45 -11.35
N PRO A 160 27.08 6.54 -10.28
CA PRO A 160 26.78 7.19 -9.01
C PRO A 160 26.78 8.73 -9.08
N CYS A 161 26.24 9.40 -8.05
CA CYS A 161 26.16 10.87 -7.96
C CYS A 161 27.40 11.57 -7.40
N GLY A 162 28.42 10.82 -6.97
CA GLY A 162 29.59 11.35 -6.27
C GLY A 162 29.38 11.65 -4.77
N GLY A 163 28.13 11.78 -4.32
CA GLY A 163 27.80 12.04 -2.91
C GLY A 163 27.87 10.82 -1.97
N SER A 164 27.86 9.60 -2.51
CA SER A 164 27.92 8.39 -1.68
C SER A 164 29.29 8.25 -1.01
N GLN A 165 29.30 7.92 0.28
CA GLN A 165 30.51 7.60 1.03
C GLN A 165 30.33 6.25 1.73
N ASN A 166 31.34 5.37 1.67
CA ASN A 166 31.32 4.06 2.32
C ASN A 166 30.05 3.23 2.06
N GLY A 167 29.48 3.34 0.86
CA GLY A 167 28.28 2.61 0.44
C GLY A 167 26.94 3.15 0.95
N VAL A 168 26.93 4.26 1.69
CA VAL A 168 25.69 4.92 2.16
C VAL A 168 25.41 6.23 1.42
N CYS A 169 24.16 6.70 1.50
CA CYS A 169 23.72 7.94 0.88
C CYS A 169 24.18 9.15 1.70
N GLU A 170 24.47 10.29 1.05
CA GLU A 170 24.77 11.55 1.76
C GLU A 170 23.55 12.18 2.46
N VAL A 171 22.34 11.79 2.05
CA VAL A 171 21.10 12.34 2.63
C VAL A 171 20.91 11.82 4.05
N ASP A 172 21.28 10.56 4.30
CA ASP A 172 21.15 9.91 5.59
C ASP A 172 22.12 8.69 5.63
N PRO A 173 22.98 8.58 6.66
CA PRO A 173 23.85 7.42 6.86
C PRO A 173 23.13 6.08 6.97
N ASP A 174 21.84 6.08 7.36
CA ASP A 174 21.04 4.85 7.48
C ASP A 174 20.47 4.39 6.13
N ILE A 175 20.62 5.18 5.06
CA ILE A 175 20.13 4.83 3.72
C ILE A 175 21.26 4.19 2.90
N PRO A 176 21.18 2.90 2.54
CA PRO A 176 22.12 2.29 1.62
C PRO A 176 22.09 2.99 0.25
N CYS A 177 23.26 3.29 -0.31
CA CYS A 177 23.32 3.89 -1.63
C CYS A 177 22.87 2.88 -2.69
N ALA A 178 21.73 3.14 -3.34
CA ALA A 178 21.23 2.28 -4.42
C ALA A 178 22.28 2.00 -5.50
N TRP A 179 23.08 3.00 -5.89
CA TRP A 179 24.12 2.82 -6.92
C TRP A 179 25.33 2.02 -6.46
N GLN A 180 25.66 2.04 -5.17
CA GLN A 180 26.64 1.09 -4.62
C GLN A 180 26.11 -0.34 -4.75
N LEU A 181 24.86 -0.57 -4.34
CA LEU A 181 24.24 -1.89 -4.43
C LEU A 181 24.13 -2.40 -5.87
N ILE A 182 23.79 -1.51 -6.82
CA ILE A 182 23.77 -1.83 -8.26
C ILE A 182 25.16 -2.25 -8.73
N TYR A 183 26.19 -1.46 -8.40
CA TYR A 183 27.57 -1.73 -8.79
C TYR A 183 28.08 -3.06 -8.21
N ASP A 184 27.92 -3.29 -6.91
CA ASP A 184 28.38 -4.51 -6.24
C ASP A 184 27.75 -5.76 -6.86
N ARG A 185 26.45 -5.65 -7.20
CA ARG A 185 25.73 -6.74 -7.85
C ARG A 185 26.17 -6.96 -9.30
N ALA A 186 26.48 -5.90 -10.05
CA ALA A 186 27.05 -6.01 -11.39
C ALA A 186 28.43 -6.66 -11.38
N VAL A 187 29.29 -6.31 -10.40
CA VAL A 187 30.60 -6.93 -10.18
C VAL A 187 30.45 -8.41 -9.85
N ALA A 188 29.57 -8.76 -8.91
CA ALA A 188 29.32 -10.15 -8.52
C ALA A 188 28.84 -11.03 -9.69
N LEU A 189 28.15 -10.44 -10.66
CA LEU A 189 27.65 -11.13 -11.86
C LEU A 189 28.62 -11.05 -13.05
N GLY A 190 29.74 -10.35 -12.93
CA GLY A 190 30.70 -10.16 -14.04
C GLY A 190 30.13 -9.38 -15.22
N GLN A 191 29.19 -8.46 -14.98
CA GLN A 191 28.47 -7.70 -16.02
C GLN A 191 28.65 -6.19 -15.89
N LEU A 192 29.80 -5.73 -15.40
CA LEU A 192 30.04 -4.31 -15.12
C LEU A 192 29.89 -3.42 -16.36
N ASP A 193 30.28 -3.92 -17.54
CA ASP A 193 30.21 -3.18 -18.81
C ASP A 193 28.79 -2.70 -19.15
N ARG A 194 27.75 -3.41 -18.68
CA ARG A 194 26.36 -3.00 -18.90
C ARG A 194 26.01 -1.68 -18.20
N LEU A 195 26.73 -1.31 -17.14
CA LEU A 195 26.53 -0.04 -16.43
C LEU A 195 27.14 1.16 -17.18
N LEU A 196 27.98 0.93 -18.20
CA LEU A 196 28.55 2.00 -19.03
C LEU A 196 27.53 2.53 -20.06
N GLU A 197 26.42 1.82 -20.27
CA GLU A 197 25.36 2.24 -21.17
C GLU A 197 24.51 3.37 -20.56
N ILE A 198 24.63 4.57 -21.15
CA ILE A 198 23.90 5.75 -20.70
C ILE A 198 22.40 5.59 -21.00
N GLN A 199 21.60 5.67 -19.95
CA GLN A 199 20.14 5.61 -20.06
C GLN A 199 19.57 6.99 -20.41
N PRO A 200 18.63 7.07 -21.37
CA PRO A 200 17.94 8.32 -21.67
C PRO A 200 17.06 8.75 -20.48
N PRO A 201 16.58 10.01 -20.47
CA PRO A 201 15.57 10.44 -19.52
C PRO A 201 14.38 9.48 -19.52
N LYS A 202 13.93 9.10 -18.33
CA LYS A 202 12.80 8.19 -18.15
C LYS A 202 11.53 8.81 -18.70
N ASN A 203 10.72 7.99 -19.38
CA ASN A 203 9.37 8.38 -19.76
C ASN A 203 8.44 8.30 -18.54
N TRP A 204 7.90 9.45 -18.12
CA TRP A 204 6.96 9.54 -17.01
C TRP A 204 5.49 9.58 -17.44
N SER A 205 5.19 9.51 -18.74
CA SER A 205 3.80 9.54 -19.23
C SER A 205 2.96 8.35 -18.72
N SER A 206 3.60 7.24 -18.34
CA SER A 206 2.99 6.06 -17.72
C SER A 206 3.04 6.07 -16.19
N SER A 207 3.59 7.11 -15.58
CA SER A 207 3.65 7.31 -14.13
C SER A 207 2.35 7.92 -13.61
N ARG A 208 2.27 8.11 -12.28
CA ARG A 208 1.17 8.83 -11.62
C ARG A 208 0.98 10.25 -12.20
N ASP A 209 2.07 10.89 -12.64
CA ASP A 209 2.07 12.28 -13.10
C ASP A 209 1.41 12.43 -14.49
N GLY A 210 1.22 11.32 -15.22
CA GLY A 210 0.48 11.28 -16.49
C GLY A 210 -1.04 11.16 -16.36
N GLY A 211 -1.57 11.11 -15.12
CA GLY A 211 -2.99 10.92 -14.83
C GLY A 211 -3.37 9.47 -14.48
N PRO A 212 -4.68 9.18 -14.25
CA PRO A 212 -5.14 7.83 -13.94
C PRO A 212 -4.80 6.85 -15.05
N ARG A 213 -4.27 5.69 -14.66
CA ARG A 213 -3.68 4.71 -15.58
C ARG A 213 -4.60 3.54 -15.79
N LYS A 214 -4.62 3.01 -17.01
CA LYS A 214 -5.42 1.85 -17.38
C LYS A 214 -4.62 0.93 -18.30
N ILE A 215 -4.66 -0.37 -18.01
CA ILE A 215 -4.16 -1.42 -18.90
C ILE A 215 -5.37 -2.23 -19.33
N VAL A 216 -5.50 -2.48 -20.64
CA VAL A 216 -6.54 -3.35 -21.20
C VAL A 216 -5.86 -4.49 -21.95
N ARG A 217 -6.22 -5.72 -21.59
CA ARG A 217 -5.79 -6.95 -22.26
C ARG A 217 -6.98 -7.52 -23.02
N GLU A 218 -7.13 -7.09 -24.27
CA GLU A 218 -8.27 -7.49 -25.12
C GLU A 218 -8.36 -9.01 -25.29
N ASP A 219 -7.21 -9.71 -25.26
CA ASP A 219 -7.11 -11.17 -25.29
C ASP A 219 -7.70 -11.87 -24.07
N LEU A 220 -7.91 -11.15 -22.96
CA LEU A 220 -8.51 -11.66 -21.72
C LEU A 220 -9.92 -11.12 -21.49
N ARG A 221 -10.42 -10.22 -22.35
CA ARG A 221 -11.80 -9.75 -22.24
C ARG A 221 -12.71 -10.83 -22.80
N LEU A 222 -13.75 -11.16 -22.05
CA LEU A 222 -14.88 -11.91 -22.61
C LEU A 222 -15.46 -11.04 -23.73
N THR A 223 -15.45 -11.56 -24.96
CA THR A 223 -16.21 -10.96 -26.05
C THR A 223 -17.68 -10.94 -25.63
N GLU A 224 -18.30 -9.77 -25.74
CA GLU A 224 -19.74 -9.57 -25.50
C GLU A 224 -20.60 -10.53 -26.34
#